data_AF-A0A2N1Q8E8-F1
#
_entry.id   AF-A0A2N1Q8E8-F1
#
_cell.length_a   1.000
_cell.length_b   1.000
_cell.length_c   1.000
_cell.angle_alpha   90.00
_cell.angle_beta   90.00
_cell.angle_gamma   90.00
#
_symmetry.space_group_name_H-M   'P 1'
#
loop_
_entity.id
_entity.type
_entity.pdbx_description
1 polymer ?
#
loop_
_entity_poly.entity_id
_entity_poly.type
_entity_poly.pdbx_seq_one_letter_code
_entity_poly.pdbx_strand_id
1 'polypeptide(L)'
;MKKANTAPKRFIKEIRFKEELKNELVDLAVGDLVKNELFQVGEEIDVTGTSKGKGFAGAIKRHNQSRGPMTHGSRYHRRPGSMGPIKGKLKGKNLPGQMGAEQVTIQNLKIVGVDVENQLLLISGSVPGPQKGLVIVRSAVKSGK
;
A
#
# COMPACT_ATOMS: atom_id res chain seq x y z
N MET A 1 -25.32 9.59 -5.55
CA MET A 1 -26.17 8.88 -4.58
C MET A 1 -27.61 8.74 -5.05
N LYS A 2 -28.41 9.81 -5.19
CA LYS A 2 -29.82 9.68 -5.65
C LYS A 2 -30.01 8.89 -6.95
N LYS A 3 -29.10 9.08 -7.93
CA LYS A 3 -29.10 8.33 -9.19
C LYS A 3 -28.87 6.82 -9.03
N ALA A 4 -28.14 6.40 -8.00
CA ALA A 4 -27.81 5.00 -7.71
C ALA A 4 -28.67 4.42 -6.57
N ASN A 5 -29.66 5.18 -6.08
CA ASN A 5 -30.54 4.82 -4.96
C ASN A 5 -29.83 4.32 -3.68
N THR A 6 -28.65 4.87 -3.35
CA THR A 6 -27.85 4.47 -2.17
C THR A 6 -27.61 5.62 -1.17
N ALA A 7 -27.39 5.25 0.09
CA ALA A 7 -27.01 6.18 1.15
C ALA A 7 -25.57 6.72 0.96
N PRO A 8 -25.27 7.97 1.38
CA PRO A 8 -23.94 8.56 1.29
C PRO A 8 -22.88 7.73 2.04
N LYS A 9 -21.70 7.57 1.44
CA LYS A 9 -20.58 6.79 1.98
C LYS A 9 -19.33 7.67 2.11
N ARG A 10 -18.47 7.36 3.09
CA ARG A 10 -17.25 8.14 3.39
C ARG A 10 -16.14 7.97 2.35
N PHE A 11 -15.95 6.75 1.87
CA PHE A 11 -14.89 6.41 0.92
C PHE A 11 -15.49 5.94 -0.40
N ILE A 12 -14.97 6.47 -1.51
CA ILE A 12 -15.31 6.05 -2.87
C ILE A 12 -13.98 5.71 -3.55
N LYS A 13 -13.90 4.49 -4.06
CA LYS A 13 -12.73 3.97 -4.79
C LYS A 13 -13.21 3.14 -5.97
N GLU A 14 -12.40 3.15 -7.02
CA GLU A 14 -12.62 2.35 -8.21
C GLU A 14 -11.73 1.12 -8.15
N ILE A 15 -12.31 -0.03 -8.50
CA ILE A 15 -11.56 -1.27 -8.74
C ILE A 15 -11.61 -1.49 -10.25
N ARG A 16 -10.43 -1.54 -10.88
CA ARG A 16 -10.30 -1.78 -12.32
C ARG A 16 -10.05 -3.26 -12.55
N PHE A 17 -10.86 -3.87 -13.40
CA PHE A 17 -10.70 -5.24 -13.85
C PHE A 17 -10.03 -5.25 -15.23
N LYS A 18 -9.24 -6.28 -15.53
CA LYS A 18 -8.88 -6.56 -16.93
C LYS A 18 -10.02 -7.38 -17.53
N GLU A 19 -10.41 -7.07 -18.76
CA GLU A 19 -11.53 -7.73 -19.46
C GLU A 19 -11.38 -9.25 -19.56
N GLU A 20 -10.15 -9.76 -19.55
CA GLU A 20 -9.81 -11.18 -19.65
C GLU A 20 -10.03 -11.97 -18.35
N LEU A 21 -10.15 -11.30 -17.19
CA LEU A 21 -10.40 -11.94 -15.90
C LEU A 21 -11.90 -12.12 -15.70
N LYS A 22 -12.37 -13.37 -15.68
CA LYS A 22 -13.73 -13.71 -15.22
C LYS A 22 -13.89 -13.20 -13.78
N ASN A 23 -14.64 -12.13 -13.62
CA ASN A 23 -14.90 -11.52 -12.31
C ASN A 23 -16.41 -11.48 -12.09
N GLU A 24 -16.87 -12.12 -11.02
CA GLU A 24 -18.27 -12.08 -10.56
C GLU A 24 -18.75 -10.65 -10.23
N LEU A 25 -17.80 -9.71 -10.11
CA LEU A 25 -18.03 -8.30 -9.84
C LEU A 25 -18.41 -7.47 -11.08
N VAL A 26 -18.21 -7.99 -12.29
CA VAL A 26 -18.50 -7.25 -13.55
C VAL A 26 -20.00 -7.18 -13.82
N ASP A 27 -20.74 -8.20 -13.40
CA ASP A 27 -22.19 -8.32 -13.64
C ASP A 27 -23.05 -7.72 -12.50
N LEU A 28 -22.42 -7.04 -11.53
CA LEU A 28 -23.14 -6.42 -10.42
C LEU A 28 -23.97 -5.22 -10.87
N ALA A 29 -25.23 -5.17 -10.43
CA ALA A 29 -26.08 -4.03 -10.68
C ALA A 29 -25.71 -2.84 -9.81
N VAL A 30 -26.03 -1.63 -10.28
CA VAL A 30 -25.77 -0.40 -9.53
C VAL A 30 -26.61 -0.40 -8.26
N GLY A 31 -25.94 -0.44 -7.10
CA GLY A 31 -26.58 -0.41 -5.79
C GLY A 31 -26.42 -1.72 -4.99
N ASP A 32 -25.88 -2.77 -5.61
CA ASP A 32 -25.67 -4.05 -4.96
C ASP A 32 -24.62 -3.99 -3.86
N LEU A 33 -24.80 -4.87 -2.87
CA LEU A 33 -23.99 -4.93 -1.66
C LEU A 33 -22.94 -6.03 -1.80
N VAL A 34 -21.67 -5.64 -1.77
CA VAL A 34 -20.54 -6.58 -1.81
C VAL A 34 -20.19 -7.03 -0.39
N LYS A 35 -20.30 -8.33 -0.12
CA LYS A 35 -19.95 -8.95 1.17
C LYS A 35 -18.57 -9.62 1.12
N ASN A 36 -18.07 -10.05 2.27
CA ASN A 36 -16.80 -10.78 2.41
C ASN A 36 -16.87 -12.25 1.97
N GLU A 37 -18.04 -12.76 1.62
CA GLU A 37 -18.27 -14.13 1.11
C GLU A 37 -17.57 -14.41 -0.23
N LEU A 38 -17.11 -13.35 -0.93
CA LEU A 38 -16.36 -13.48 -2.19
C LEU A 38 -14.97 -14.10 -2.03
N PHE A 39 -14.42 -14.08 -0.82
CA PHE A 39 -13.09 -14.58 -0.55
C PHE A 39 -13.14 -15.94 0.14
N GLN A 40 -12.20 -16.82 -0.22
CA GLN A 40 -12.07 -18.14 0.39
C GLN A 40 -10.81 -18.25 1.24
N VAL A 41 -10.85 -19.12 2.25
CA VAL A 41 -9.67 -19.42 3.07
C VAL A 41 -8.61 -20.08 2.19
N GLY A 42 -7.37 -19.60 2.29
CA GLY A 42 -6.24 -20.06 1.47
C GLY A 42 -6.02 -19.29 0.19
N GLU A 43 -6.93 -18.40 -0.22
CA GLU A 43 -6.76 -17.53 -1.39
C GLU A 43 -5.60 -16.53 -1.19
N GLU A 44 -4.86 -16.24 -2.26
CA GLU A 44 -3.83 -15.21 -2.28
C GLU A 44 -4.40 -13.86 -2.78
N ILE A 45 -4.11 -12.80 -2.02
CA ILE A 45 -4.62 -11.45 -2.23
C ILE A 45 -3.51 -10.40 -2.23
N ASP A 46 -3.76 -9.30 -2.93
CA ASP A 46 -2.95 -8.08 -2.86
C ASP A 46 -3.70 -7.03 -2.04
N VAL A 47 -3.05 -6.49 -1.01
CA VAL A 47 -3.64 -5.48 -0.12
C VAL A 47 -2.98 -4.12 -0.35
N THR A 48 -3.81 -3.13 -0.67
CA THR A 48 -3.37 -1.76 -0.96
C THR A 48 -3.87 -0.80 0.10
N GLY A 49 -2.99 0.04 0.62
CA GLY A 49 -3.33 1.03 1.64
C GLY A 49 -2.37 2.21 1.66
N THR A 50 -2.70 3.25 2.43
CA THR A 50 -1.81 4.39 2.63
C THR A 50 -0.90 4.11 3.81
N SER A 51 0.41 4.10 3.58
CA SER A 51 1.41 3.85 4.61
C SER A 51 1.39 4.91 5.73
N LYS A 52 1.85 4.53 6.93
CA LYS A 52 1.98 5.47 8.05
C LYS A 52 2.95 6.59 7.69
N GLY A 53 2.51 7.84 7.85
CA GLY A 53 3.37 9.02 7.69
C GLY A 53 4.49 9.05 8.72
N LYS A 54 5.71 9.40 8.28
CA LYS A 54 6.91 9.47 9.13
C LYS A 54 7.54 10.87 9.18
N GLY A 55 6.90 11.86 8.55
CA GLY A 55 7.38 13.25 8.47
C GLY A 55 8.60 13.41 7.57
N PHE A 56 9.36 14.50 7.78
CA PHE A 56 10.63 14.73 7.07
C PHE A 56 11.73 13.82 7.64
N ALA A 57 12.22 12.89 6.83
CA ALA A 57 13.24 11.92 7.21
C ALA A 57 14.59 12.22 6.55
N GLY A 58 15.67 12.06 7.31
CA GLY A 58 17.05 12.11 6.80
C GLY A 58 17.36 10.95 5.85
N ALA A 59 18.43 11.10 5.05
CA ALA A 59 18.77 10.15 3.99
C ALA A 59 19.03 8.72 4.48
N ILE A 60 19.59 8.57 5.69
CA ILE A 60 19.80 7.27 6.34
C ILE A 60 18.48 6.56 6.61
N LYS A 61 17.49 7.25 7.21
CA LYS A 61 16.19 6.63 7.56
C LYS A 61 15.32 6.40 6.33
N ARG A 62 15.37 7.31 5.37
CA ARG A 62 14.51 7.29 4.18
C ARG A 62 15.01 6.29 3.13
N HIS A 63 16.32 6.22 2.92
CA HIS A 63 16.95 5.49 1.81
C HIS A 63 17.96 4.44 2.28
N ASN A 64 18.00 4.12 3.58
CA ASN A 64 18.92 3.15 4.17
C ASN A 64 20.41 3.40 3.85
N GLN A 65 20.80 4.67 3.68
CA GLN A 65 22.22 5.03 3.51
C GLN A 65 23.00 4.80 4.80
N SER A 66 24.29 4.53 4.68
CA SER A 66 25.19 4.36 5.84
C SER A 66 25.53 5.70 6.50
N ARG A 67 25.82 5.65 7.81
CA ARG A 67 26.39 6.77 8.55
C ARG A 67 27.91 6.87 8.32
N GLY A 68 28.47 8.05 8.54
CA GLY A 68 29.93 8.24 8.59
C GLY A 68 30.56 7.84 9.93
N PRO A 69 31.90 7.86 10.04
CA PRO A 69 32.62 7.56 11.28
C PRO A 69 32.23 8.50 12.42
N MET A 70 32.24 7.98 13.65
CA MET A 70 31.92 8.74 14.87
C MET A 70 33.15 9.33 15.57
N THR A 71 34.34 8.79 15.31
CA THR A 71 35.63 9.19 15.90
C THR A 71 36.56 9.80 14.85
N HIS A 72 37.82 10.06 15.22
CA HIS A 72 38.87 10.60 14.35
C HIS A 72 38.53 11.93 13.66
N GLY A 73 37.87 12.86 14.39
CA GLY A 73 37.62 14.22 13.92
C GLY A 73 36.51 14.37 12.86
N SER A 74 35.75 13.31 12.56
CA SER A 74 34.64 13.36 11.61
C SER A 74 33.52 14.31 12.08
N ARG A 75 33.06 15.19 11.18
CA ARG A 75 31.86 16.03 11.37
C ARG A 75 30.66 15.56 10.54
N TYR A 76 30.80 14.44 9.83
CA TYR A 76 29.82 13.92 8.87
C TYR A 76 29.21 12.60 9.34
N HIS A 77 28.56 12.61 10.51
CA HIS A 77 27.96 11.40 11.04
C HIS A 77 26.71 10.97 10.26
N ARG A 78 25.79 11.89 9.99
CA ARG A 78 24.45 11.56 9.41
C ARG A 78 24.03 12.41 8.22
N ARG A 79 24.96 13.23 7.71
CA ARG A 79 24.70 14.12 6.58
C ARG A 79 24.71 13.34 5.27
N PRO A 80 23.98 13.80 4.24
CA PRO A 80 24.17 13.30 2.88
C PRO A 80 25.64 13.44 2.46
N GLY A 81 26.17 12.44 1.75
CA GLY A 81 27.53 12.45 1.22
C GLY A 81 27.72 13.41 0.03
N SER A 82 28.73 13.15 -0.79
CA SER A 82 29.03 13.96 -1.98
C SER A 82 27.80 14.15 -2.88
N MET A 83 27.63 15.36 -3.43
CA MET A 83 26.53 15.69 -4.35
C MET A 83 26.77 15.26 -5.80
N GLY A 84 27.95 14.71 -6.11
CA GLY A 84 28.29 14.18 -7.43
C GLY A 84 29.32 15.06 -8.15
N PRO A 85 29.74 14.67 -9.36
CA PRO A 85 30.73 15.41 -10.14
C PRO A 85 30.16 16.73 -10.70
N ILE A 86 31.05 17.64 -11.10
CA ILE A 86 30.71 18.88 -11.85
C ILE A 86 30.41 18.51 -13.31
N LYS A 87 29.41 17.66 -13.56
CA LYS A 87 28.94 17.33 -14.90
C LYS A 87 27.43 17.11 -14.86
N GLY A 88 26.68 18.16 -15.22
CA GLY A 88 25.23 18.12 -15.40
C GLY A 88 24.39 17.98 -14.12
N LYS A 89 23.09 18.28 -14.24
CA LYS A 89 22.11 18.12 -13.16
C LYS A 89 21.50 16.72 -13.22
N LEU A 90 22.03 15.77 -12.45
CA LEU A 90 21.47 14.42 -12.34
C LEU A 90 20.22 14.40 -11.44
N LYS A 91 19.08 13.99 -12.00
CA LYS A 91 17.82 13.79 -11.25
C LYS A 91 17.83 12.41 -10.57
N GLY A 92 16.98 12.23 -9.55
CA GLY A 92 16.79 10.93 -8.88
C GLY A 92 17.77 10.65 -7.72
N LYS A 93 18.51 11.65 -7.24
CA LYS A 93 19.40 11.47 -6.10
C LYS A 93 18.63 11.28 -4.80
N ASN A 94 19.05 10.27 -4.03
CA ASN A 94 18.44 9.92 -2.76
C ASN A 94 18.78 10.94 -1.66
N LEU A 95 17.90 11.91 -1.48
CA LEU A 95 18.03 13.01 -0.51
C LEU A 95 16.97 12.93 0.60
N PRO A 96 17.22 13.63 1.74
CA PRO A 96 16.22 13.81 2.79
C PRO A 96 14.90 14.37 2.26
N GLY A 97 13.79 14.02 2.89
CA GLY A 97 12.46 14.49 2.50
C GLY A 97 11.33 13.78 3.23
N GLN A 98 10.09 14.10 2.86
CA GLN A 98 8.91 13.45 3.40
C GLN A 98 8.94 11.93 3.13
N MET A 99 8.64 11.14 4.16
CA MET A 99 8.61 9.68 4.12
C MET A 99 7.25 9.15 4.60
N GLY A 100 6.74 8.12 3.92
CA GLY A 100 5.44 7.52 4.20
C GLY A 100 4.29 8.37 3.66
N ALA A 101 3.06 8.07 4.09
CA ALA A 101 1.83 8.66 3.55
C ALA A 101 1.64 8.43 2.03
N GLU A 102 2.33 7.43 1.48
CA GLU A 102 2.23 7.00 0.10
C GLU A 102 1.37 5.73 -0.01
N GLN A 103 0.78 5.51 -1.19
CA GLN A 103 0.03 4.29 -1.49
C GLN A 103 1.00 3.12 -1.69
N VAL A 104 0.85 2.07 -0.88
CA VAL A 104 1.67 0.87 -0.93
C VAL A 104 0.77 -0.34 -1.14
N THR A 105 1.22 -1.27 -1.99
CA THR A 105 0.58 -2.58 -2.16
C THR A 105 1.51 -3.66 -1.64
N ILE A 106 1.01 -4.50 -0.74
CA ILE A 106 1.68 -5.74 -0.33
C ILE A 106 1.01 -6.87 -1.09
N GLN A 107 1.80 -7.67 -1.79
CA GLN A 107 1.31 -8.71 -2.70
C GLN A 107 1.36 -10.10 -2.06
N ASN A 108 0.56 -11.03 -2.59
CA ASN A 108 0.57 -12.46 -2.26
C ASN A 108 0.39 -12.75 -0.76
N LEU A 109 -0.51 -12.02 -0.10
CA LEU A 109 -0.91 -12.34 1.27
C LEU A 109 -1.97 -13.43 1.25
N LYS A 110 -1.95 -14.35 2.20
CA LYS A 110 -2.94 -15.44 2.28
C LYS A 110 -4.08 -15.07 3.23
N ILE A 111 -5.30 -15.45 2.86
CA ILE A 111 -6.46 -15.40 3.77
C ILE A 111 -6.43 -16.62 4.69
N VAL A 112 -6.45 -16.38 6.00
CA VAL A 112 -6.40 -17.42 7.05
C VAL A 112 -7.80 -17.76 7.56
N GLY A 113 -8.73 -16.82 7.49
CA GLY A 113 -10.10 -17.02 7.96
C GLY A 113 -11.03 -15.94 7.43
N VAL A 114 -12.29 -16.32 7.25
CA VAL A 114 -13.38 -15.44 6.83
C VAL A 114 -14.51 -15.62 7.84
N ASP A 115 -14.90 -14.53 8.51
CA ASP A 115 -16.01 -14.51 9.45
C ASP A 115 -17.16 -13.71 8.82
N VAL A 116 -18.17 -14.43 8.35
CA VAL A 116 -19.32 -13.85 7.64
C VAL A 116 -20.27 -13.13 8.60
N GLU A 117 -20.39 -13.61 9.85
CA GLU A 117 -21.29 -13.03 10.85
C GLU A 117 -20.84 -11.63 11.26
N ASN A 118 -19.53 -11.48 11.53
CA ASN A 118 -18.95 -10.20 11.94
C ASN A 118 -18.40 -9.37 10.76
N GLN A 119 -18.51 -9.88 9.52
CA GLN A 119 -17.94 -9.26 8.30
C GLN A 119 -16.43 -8.99 8.40
N LEU A 120 -15.68 -9.94 8.96
CA LEU A 120 -14.23 -9.83 9.17
C LEU A 120 -13.45 -10.72 8.19
N LEU A 121 -12.25 -10.25 7.84
CA LEU A 121 -11.26 -10.99 7.05
C LEU A 121 -9.96 -11.09 7.85
N LEU A 122 -9.46 -12.31 8.03
CA LEU A 122 -8.19 -12.58 8.69
C LEU A 122 -7.12 -12.80 7.63
N ILE A 123 -6.20 -11.85 7.51
CA ILE A 123 -5.14 -11.84 6.50
C ILE A 123 -3.81 -12.18 7.18
N SER A 124 -3.07 -13.13 6.63
CA SER A 124 -1.72 -13.45 7.07
C SER A 124 -0.75 -12.31 6.75
N GLY A 125 0.13 -11.99 7.70
CA GLY A 125 1.16 -10.97 7.52
C GLY A 125 0.74 -9.55 7.89
N SER A 126 1.37 -8.56 7.26
CA SER A 126 1.20 -7.15 7.61
C SER A 126 0.43 -6.40 6.52
N VAL A 127 -0.43 -5.48 6.95
CA VAL A 127 -1.25 -4.64 6.08
C VAL A 127 -0.72 -3.19 6.13
N PRO A 128 -0.57 -2.50 4.99
CA PRO A 128 -0.03 -1.16 4.97
C PRO A 128 -1.04 -0.15 5.55
N GLY A 129 -0.64 0.54 6.62
CA GLY A 129 -1.34 1.74 7.10
C GLY A 129 -1.55 1.79 8.61
N PRO A 130 -2.17 2.88 9.11
CA PRO A 130 -2.60 2.99 10.49
C PRO A 130 -3.87 2.15 10.76
N GLN A 131 -4.12 1.84 12.03
CA GLN A 131 -5.38 1.24 12.46
C GLN A 131 -6.56 2.14 12.07
N LYS A 132 -7.70 1.53 11.72
CA LYS A 132 -8.91 2.23 11.23
C LYS A 132 -8.70 3.02 9.91
N GLY A 133 -7.62 2.72 9.18
CA GLY A 133 -7.37 3.24 7.85
C GLY A 133 -8.18 2.52 6.78
N LEU A 134 -8.34 3.16 5.61
CA LEU A 134 -8.91 2.52 4.44
C LEU A 134 -7.88 1.57 3.82
N VAL A 135 -8.31 0.35 3.51
CA VAL A 135 -7.55 -0.64 2.75
C VAL A 135 -8.41 -1.16 1.61
N ILE A 136 -7.76 -1.51 0.51
CA ILE A 136 -8.38 -2.11 -0.68
C ILE A 136 -7.78 -3.50 -0.82
N VAL A 137 -8.63 -4.52 -0.80
CA VAL A 137 -8.26 -5.91 -0.99
C VAL A 137 -8.72 -6.36 -2.38
N ARG A 138 -7.85 -7.06 -3.09
CA ARG A 138 -8.11 -7.62 -4.42
C ARG A 138 -7.42 -8.98 -4.51
N SER A 139 -7.92 -9.87 -5.36
CA SER A 139 -7.22 -11.12 -5.66
C SER A 139 -5.83 -10.84 -6.25
N ALA A 140 -4.85 -11.69 -5.92
CA ALA A 140 -3.45 -11.48 -6.27
C ALA A 140 -3.23 -11.60 -7.79
N VAL A 141 -2.54 -10.62 -8.38
CA VAL A 141 -2.29 -10.60 -9.82
C VAL A 141 -1.29 -11.68 -10.24
N LYS A 142 -0.37 -12.08 -9.35
CA LYS A 142 0.77 -12.96 -9.65
C LYS A 142 0.57 -14.40 -9.20
N SER A 143 -0.42 -14.67 -8.35
CA SER A 143 -0.71 -16.02 -7.84
C SER A 143 -1.60 -16.84 -8.76
N GLY A 144 -2.04 -16.28 -9.88
CA GLY A 144 -2.89 -16.98 -10.84
C GLY A 144 -2.18 -18.18 -11.46
N LYS A 145 -2.53 -19.37 -10.98
CA LYS A 145 -2.92 -20.46 -11.87
C LYS A 145 -4.38 -20.25 -12.28
#